data_AF-A0A1I2UDU4-F1
#
_entry.id   AF-A0A1I2UDU4-F1
#
_cell.length_a   1.000
_cell.length_b   1.000
_cell.length_c   1.000
_cell.angle_alpha   90.00
_cell.angle_beta   90.00
_cell.angle_gamma   90.00
#
_symmetry.space_group_name_H-M   'P 1'
#
loop_
_entity.id
_entity.type
_entity.pdbx_description
1 polymer ?
#
loop_
_entity_poly.entity_id
_entity_poly.type
_entity_poly.pdbx_seq_one_letter_code
_entity_poly.pdbx_strand_id
1 'polypeptide(L)'
;MPEQGAVLEGDTMSVKMEFPDEYIEILKSYAEQNDVTVQTAIADTLEFLELKNESFTHYRIAVENPGNYLHDPEELNAKAMRQIYMDLFGEDSVGDTIHCYYNPDRLNVLLMDIVFDDSVPLWTLIETFHNKIPGMEFSQDILSLFYVHDRFDGGHDKIAELMDWMNSDHEDDGFETAGYYESIYEEPDDEEFFDDEDFDDYDDEDYEFEDDETEE
;
A
#
# COMPACT_ATOMS: atom_id res chain seq x y z
N MET A 1 -17.07 13.55 -63.83
CA MET A 1 -15.70 13.81 -63.36
C MET A 1 -15.76 14.09 -61.87
N PRO A 2 -14.78 13.62 -61.09
CA PRO A 2 -14.89 13.29 -59.67
C PRO A 2 -14.33 14.37 -58.74
N GLU A 3 -14.64 14.20 -57.46
CA GLU A 3 -13.86 14.46 -56.24
C GLU A 3 -13.04 15.76 -56.10
N GLN A 4 -13.33 16.48 -55.01
CA GLN A 4 -12.26 16.97 -54.15
C GLN A 4 -12.55 16.49 -52.73
N GLY A 5 -11.84 15.43 -52.35
CA GLY A 5 -11.77 14.93 -51.00
C GLY A 5 -10.96 15.88 -50.13
N ALA A 6 -11.44 16.11 -48.91
CA ALA A 6 -10.58 16.59 -47.84
C ALA A 6 -9.82 15.39 -47.30
N VAL A 7 -8.55 15.32 -47.66
CA VAL A 7 -7.56 14.41 -47.06
C VAL A 7 -7.14 15.05 -45.74
N LEU A 8 -7.51 14.43 -44.63
CA LEU A 8 -6.82 14.59 -43.36
C LEU A 8 -6.08 13.29 -43.10
N GLU A 9 -4.89 13.19 -43.68
CA GLU A 9 -3.90 12.19 -43.29
C GLU A 9 -3.32 12.60 -41.94
N GLY A 10 -3.51 11.69 -40.99
CA GLY A 10 -3.04 11.76 -39.62
C GLY A 10 -3.40 10.44 -38.98
N ASP A 11 -2.75 9.39 -39.45
CA ASP A 11 -2.94 7.99 -39.06
C ASP A 11 -2.42 7.79 -37.62
N THR A 12 -3.12 8.34 -36.64
CA THR A 12 -3.15 7.72 -35.31
C THR A 12 -4.12 6.56 -35.43
N MET A 13 -3.60 5.33 -35.50
CA MET A 13 -4.42 4.15 -35.24
C MET A 13 -4.98 4.27 -33.82
N SER A 14 -6.12 4.92 -33.66
CA SER A 14 -6.92 4.81 -32.46
C SER A 14 -7.46 3.39 -32.48
N VAL A 15 -6.78 2.48 -31.80
CA VAL A 15 -7.37 1.19 -31.47
C VAL A 15 -8.59 1.52 -30.60
N LYS A 16 -9.78 1.51 -31.21
CA LYS A 16 -11.02 1.50 -30.42
C LYS A 16 -11.03 0.17 -29.69
N MET A 17 -10.64 0.19 -28.43
CA MET A 17 -10.96 -0.91 -27.52
C MET A 17 -12.48 -1.00 -27.44
N GLU A 18 -13.06 -1.96 -28.14
CA GLU A 18 -14.47 -2.32 -27.97
C GLU A 18 -14.53 -3.36 -26.86
N PHE A 19 -14.84 -2.90 -25.65
CA PHE A 19 -15.20 -3.80 -24.55
C PHE A 19 -16.56 -4.43 -24.89
N PRO A 20 -16.74 -5.75 -24.73
CA PRO A 20 -18.05 -6.37 -24.90
C PRO A 20 -19.08 -5.71 -23.96
N ASP A 21 -20.31 -5.54 -24.45
CA ASP A 21 -21.37 -4.79 -23.75
C ASP A 21 -21.60 -5.28 -22.30
N GLU A 22 -21.53 -6.60 -22.08
CA GLU A 22 -21.67 -7.22 -20.75
C GLU A 22 -20.62 -6.71 -19.75
N TYR A 23 -19.36 -6.48 -20.17
CA TYR A 23 -18.32 -5.93 -19.30
C TYR A 23 -18.57 -4.46 -18.99
N ILE A 24 -19.08 -3.69 -19.97
CA ILE A 24 -19.45 -2.29 -19.75
C ILE A 24 -20.59 -2.18 -18.73
N GLU A 25 -21.56 -3.10 -18.76
CA GLU A 25 -22.62 -3.16 -17.76
C GLU A 25 -22.09 -3.49 -16.36
N ILE A 26 -21.19 -4.47 -16.24
CA ILE A 26 -20.53 -4.79 -14.96
C ILE A 26 -19.77 -3.57 -14.42
N LEU A 27 -18.99 -2.89 -15.28
CA LEU A 27 -18.24 -1.71 -14.88
C LEU A 27 -19.13 -0.54 -14.50
N LYS A 28 -20.29 -0.37 -15.15
CA LYS A 28 -21.29 0.63 -14.73
C LYS A 28 -21.87 0.32 -13.35
N SER A 29 -22.22 -0.94 -13.10
CA SER A 29 -22.70 -1.35 -11.77
C SER A 29 -21.63 -1.18 -10.70
N TYR A 30 -20.37 -1.53 -10.99
CA TYR A 30 -19.24 -1.28 -10.10
C TYR A 30 -19.06 0.22 -9.84
N ALA A 31 -19.10 1.04 -10.89
CA ALA A 31 -18.92 2.48 -10.82
C ALA A 31 -20.00 3.15 -9.95
N GLU A 32 -21.26 2.74 -10.11
CA GLU A 32 -22.37 3.20 -9.28
C GLU A 32 -22.22 2.77 -7.81
N GLN A 33 -21.78 1.53 -7.55
CA GLN A 33 -21.59 1.02 -6.20
C GLN A 33 -20.44 1.70 -5.44
N ASN A 34 -19.37 2.11 -6.15
CA ASN A 34 -18.15 2.64 -5.57
C ASN A 34 -18.01 4.17 -5.69
N ASP A 35 -19.07 4.83 -6.18
CA ASP A 35 -19.11 6.27 -6.43
C ASP A 35 -17.91 6.74 -7.26
N VAL A 36 -17.72 6.16 -8.44
CA VAL A 36 -16.70 6.56 -9.42
C VAL A 36 -17.31 6.72 -10.81
N THR A 37 -16.64 7.44 -11.70
CA THR A 37 -17.06 7.47 -13.11
C THR A 37 -16.75 6.15 -13.81
N VAL A 38 -17.47 5.84 -14.89
CA VAL A 38 -17.21 4.64 -15.69
C VAL A 38 -15.82 4.71 -16.33
N GLN A 39 -15.37 5.91 -16.73
CA GLN A 39 -14.04 6.12 -17.28
C GLN A 39 -12.95 5.81 -16.25
N THR A 40 -13.10 6.30 -15.03
CA THR A 40 -12.21 5.99 -13.89
C THR A 40 -12.19 4.48 -13.65
N ALA A 41 -13.36 3.84 -13.51
CA ALA A 41 -13.44 2.40 -13.27
C ALA A 41 -12.74 1.56 -14.36
N ILE A 42 -12.83 1.96 -15.64
CA ILE A 42 -12.13 1.29 -16.74
C ILE A 42 -10.62 1.45 -16.59
N ALA A 43 -10.13 2.67 -16.40
CA ALA A 43 -8.70 2.97 -16.30
C ALA A 43 -8.07 2.23 -15.11
N ASP A 44 -8.69 2.37 -13.94
CA ASP A 44 -8.21 1.77 -12.70
C ASP A 44 -8.21 0.23 -12.78
N THR A 45 -9.21 -0.38 -13.43
CA THR A 45 -9.25 -1.83 -13.65
C THR A 45 -8.12 -2.30 -14.55
N LEU A 46 -7.77 -1.55 -15.60
CA LEU A 46 -6.68 -1.91 -16.50
C LEU A 46 -5.33 -1.85 -15.78
N GLU A 47 -5.06 -0.75 -15.07
CA GLU A 47 -3.86 -0.59 -14.24
C GLU A 47 -3.78 -1.68 -13.17
N PHE A 48 -4.92 -2.03 -12.56
CA PHE A 48 -5.00 -3.09 -11.56
C PHE A 48 -4.59 -4.44 -12.14
N LEU A 49 -5.09 -4.79 -13.32
CA LEU A 49 -4.75 -6.06 -13.95
C LEU A 49 -3.25 -6.19 -14.27
N GLU A 50 -2.57 -5.07 -14.51
CA GLU A 50 -1.13 -5.03 -14.74
C GLU A 50 -0.33 -5.22 -13.45
N LEU A 51 -0.78 -4.65 -12.33
CA LEU A 51 0.00 -4.56 -11.09
C LEU A 51 -0.45 -5.52 -9.98
N LYS A 52 -1.62 -6.16 -10.08
CA LYS A 52 -2.26 -6.92 -8.99
C LYS A 52 -1.43 -8.01 -8.30
N ASN A 53 -0.38 -8.52 -8.94
CA ASN A 53 0.48 -9.58 -8.40
C ASN A 53 1.82 -9.05 -7.89
N GLU A 54 2.03 -7.73 -7.93
CA GLU A 54 3.26 -7.09 -7.49
C GLU A 54 3.22 -6.76 -6.00
N SER A 55 4.40 -6.58 -5.41
CA SER A 55 4.60 -6.12 -4.03
C SER A 55 5.56 -4.94 -4.01
N PHE A 56 5.33 -4.02 -3.07
CA PHE A 56 6.11 -2.80 -2.93
C PHE A 56 6.42 -2.57 -1.45
N THR A 57 7.53 -1.89 -1.16
CA THR A 57 7.86 -1.44 0.20
C THR A 57 7.35 -0.03 0.47
N HIS A 58 7.05 0.76 -0.56
CA HIS A 58 6.63 2.15 -0.42
C HIS A 58 5.32 2.40 -1.17
N TYR A 59 4.29 2.78 -0.40
CA TYR A 59 2.99 3.16 -0.92
C TYR A 59 2.66 4.62 -0.59
N ARG A 60 2.04 5.29 -1.55
CA ARG A 60 1.40 6.59 -1.38
C ARG A 60 -0.09 6.42 -1.57
N ILE A 61 -0.90 6.92 -0.66
CA ILE A 61 -2.36 6.71 -0.72
C ILE A 61 -3.06 8.06 -0.64
N ALA A 62 -3.99 8.31 -1.55
CA ALA A 62 -4.87 9.46 -1.53
C ALA A 62 -6.33 9.01 -1.50
N VAL A 63 -7.08 9.48 -0.50
CA VAL A 63 -8.48 9.11 -0.28
C VAL A 63 -9.35 10.35 -0.36
N GLU A 64 -10.12 10.48 -1.42
CA GLU A 64 -11.10 11.55 -1.56
C GLU A 64 -12.30 11.28 -0.65
N ASN A 65 -12.76 12.33 0.05
CA ASN A 65 -13.89 12.27 0.97
C ASN A 65 -13.76 11.08 1.94
N PRO A 66 -12.69 11.03 2.77
CA PRO A 66 -12.36 9.86 3.58
C PRO A 66 -13.48 9.43 4.54
N GLY A 67 -14.40 10.34 4.90
CA GLY A 67 -15.58 10.01 5.69
C GLY A 67 -16.54 9.02 5.02
N ASN A 68 -16.55 8.93 3.68
CA ASN A 68 -17.43 8.00 2.96
C ASN A 68 -17.12 6.52 3.21
N TYR A 69 -15.92 6.21 3.72
CA TYR A 69 -15.48 4.84 4.02
C TYR A 69 -15.61 4.48 5.50
N LEU A 70 -16.05 5.42 6.35
CA LEU A 70 -16.14 5.20 7.79
C LEU A 70 -17.60 5.18 8.27
N HIS A 71 -17.81 4.53 9.42
CA HIS A 71 -19.07 4.62 10.14
C HIS A 71 -19.12 5.91 10.97
N ASP A 72 -20.23 6.64 10.87
CA ASP A 72 -20.51 7.88 11.61
C ASP A 72 -19.40 8.97 11.51
N PRO A 73 -18.95 9.33 10.28
CA PRO A 73 -17.83 10.24 10.07
C PRO A 73 -18.07 11.67 10.57
N GLU A 74 -19.33 12.08 10.70
CA GLU A 74 -19.75 13.41 11.16
C GLU A 74 -19.33 13.72 12.61
N GLU A 75 -19.02 12.69 13.40
CA GLU A 75 -18.54 12.82 14.78
C GLU A 75 -17.01 12.95 14.88
N LEU A 76 -16.30 12.73 13.77
CA LEU A 76 -14.84 12.68 13.74
C LEU A 76 -14.23 14.03 13.37
N ASN A 77 -13.23 14.45 14.16
CA ASN A 77 -12.36 15.57 13.77
C ASN A 77 -11.21 15.09 12.87
N ALA A 78 -10.49 16.02 12.25
CA ALA A 78 -9.39 15.70 11.33
C ALA A 78 -8.26 14.87 11.98
N LYS A 79 -8.00 15.02 13.29
CA LYS A 79 -7.02 14.19 13.99
C LYS A 79 -7.51 12.75 14.16
N ALA A 80 -8.77 12.57 14.56
CA ALA A 80 -9.38 11.25 14.70
C ALA A 80 -9.46 10.52 13.35
N MET A 81 -9.79 11.25 12.27
CA MET A 81 -9.77 10.71 10.90
C MET A 81 -8.38 10.16 10.55
N ARG A 82 -7.32 10.96 10.73
CA ARG A 82 -5.94 10.52 10.48
C ARG A 82 -5.58 9.27 11.26
N GLN A 83 -5.89 9.23 12.56
CA GLN A 83 -5.56 8.10 13.42
C GLN A 83 -6.25 6.81 12.95
N ILE A 84 -7.55 6.86 12.63
CA ILE A 84 -8.28 5.68 12.14
C ILE A 84 -7.64 5.12 10.87
N TYR A 85 -7.28 6.00 9.93
CA TYR A 85 -6.62 5.57 8.69
C TYR A 85 -5.22 5.03 8.95
N MET A 86 -4.42 5.67 9.80
CA MET A 86 -3.11 5.11 10.18
C MET A 86 -3.26 3.74 10.82
N ASP A 87 -4.24 3.55 11.71
CA ASP A 87 -4.50 2.25 12.35
C ASP A 87 -4.96 1.20 11.33
N LEU A 88 -5.77 1.56 10.34
CA LEU A 88 -6.19 0.64 9.25
C LEU A 88 -5.02 0.09 8.42
N PHE A 89 -3.92 0.85 8.32
CA PHE A 89 -2.72 0.42 7.59
C PHE A 89 -1.65 -0.18 8.50
N GLY A 90 -1.57 0.26 9.76
CA GLY A 90 -0.56 -0.16 10.73
C GLY A 90 -0.99 -1.29 11.68
N GLU A 91 -2.28 -1.63 11.82
CA GLU A 91 -2.72 -2.69 12.75
C GLU A 91 -2.26 -4.10 12.31
N ASP A 92 -2.25 -4.34 10.99
CA ASP A 92 -1.87 -5.63 10.40
C ASP A 92 -0.45 -5.64 9.81
N SER A 93 0.28 -4.52 9.89
CA SER A 93 1.65 -4.41 9.40
C SER A 93 2.60 -4.08 10.54
N VAL A 94 3.81 -4.64 10.46
CA VAL A 94 4.84 -4.51 11.49
C VAL A 94 6.01 -3.78 10.85
N GLY A 95 6.59 -2.82 11.58
CA GLY A 95 7.78 -2.11 11.12
C GLY A 95 7.49 -1.02 10.09
N ASP A 96 6.24 -0.64 9.93
CA ASP A 96 5.81 0.39 9.01
C ASP A 96 5.96 1.80 9.62
N THR A 97 6.49 2.70 8.80
CA THR A 97 6.45 4.14 9.06
C THR A 97 5.31 4.73 8.25
N ILE A 98 4.32 5.31 8.93
CA ILE A 98 3.17 5.96 8.30
C ILE A 98 3.21 7.46 8.60
N HIS A 99 3.21 8.26 7.55
CA HIS A 99 2.95 9.70 7.60
C HIS A 99 1.57 9.96 7.02
N CYS A 100 0.73 10.71 7.74
CA CYS A 100 -0.65 10.97 7.36
C CYS A 100 -1.00 12.45 7.48
N TYR A 101 -1.59 12.99 6.42
CA TYR A 101 -2.06 14.38 6.34
C TYR A 101 -3.53 14.45 5.99
N TYR A 102 -4.27 15.31 6.68
CA TYR A 102 -5.67 15.58 6.32
C TYR A 102 -6.13 16.95 6.84
N ASN A 103 -6.36 17.87 5.91
CA ASN A 103 -6.90 19.20 6.18
C ASN A 103 -8.13 19.47 5.29
N PRO A 104 -9.35 19.19 5.77
CA PRO A 104 -10.57 19.30 4.96
C PRO A 104 -10.87 20.72 4.49
N ASP A 105 -10.34 21.75 5.16
CA ASP A 105 -10.50 23.16 4.75
C ASP A 105 -9.64 23.52 3.54
N ARG A 106 -8.54 22.78 3.30
CA ARG A 106 -7.65 22.97 2.13
C ARG A 106 -8.06 22.08 0.96
N LEU A 107 -8.22 20.79 1.23
CA LEU A 107 -8.69 19.80 0.28
C LEU A 107 -9.27 18.62 1.07
N ASN A 108 -10.49 18.18 0.72
CA ASN A 108 -11.13 17.05 1.40
C ASN A 108 -10.58 15.69 0.93
N VAL A 109 -9.26 15.54 1.05
CA VAL A 109 -8.50 14.35 0.68
C VAL A 109 -7.55 14.03 1.82
N LEU A 110 -7.55 12.78 2.27
CA LEU A 110 -6.58 12.25 3.21
C LEU A 110 -5.41 11.66 2.43
N LEU A 111 -4.19 12.00 2.83
CA LEU A 111 -2.95 11.55 2.21
C LEU A 111 -2.16 10.70 3.19
N MET A 112 -1.58 9.60 2.71
CA MET A 112 -0.63 8.79 3.47
C MET A 112 0.61 8.47 2.65
N ASP A 113 1.77 8.53 3.28
CA ASP A 113 3.03 7.99 2.79
C ASP A 113 3.45 6.87 3.75
N ILE A 114 3.54 5.66 3.23
CA ILE A 114 3.74 4.44 4.01
C ILE A 114 4.98 3.73 3.51
N VAL A 115 5.94 3.52 4.41
CA VAL A 115 7.15 2.76 4.15
C VAL A 115 7.14 1.54 5.05
N PHE A 116 7.03 0.37 4.44
CA PHE A 116 7.10 -0.93 5.10
C PHE A 116 8.54 -1.44 5.14
N ASP A 117 8.91 -2.12 6.22
CA ASP A 117 10.21 -2.80 6.33
C ASP A 117 10.38 -3.90 5.27
N ASP A 118 9.30 -4.63 4.98
CA ASP A 118 9.24 -5.70 3.97
C ASP A 118 8.22 -5.38 2.86
N SER A 119 8.40 -5.96 1.67
CA SER A 119 7.48 -5.71 0.57
C SER A 119 6.09 -6.28 0.86
N VAL A 120 5.06 -5.43 0.82
CA VAL A 120 3.67 -5.83 1.01
C VAL A 120 3.00 -6.01 -0.36
N PRO A 121 2.25 -7.10 -0.60
CA PRO A 121 1.49 -7.27 -1.84
C PRO A 121 0.42 -6.19 -2.03
N LEU A 122 0.28 -5.68 -3.26
CA LEU A 122 -0.75 -4.68 -3.59
C LEU A 122 -2.16 -5.14 -3.19
N TRP A 123 -2.44 -6.43 -3.36
CA TRP A 123 -3.75 -6.99 -3.01
C TRP A 123 -4.10 -6.80 -1.54
N THR A 124 -3.14 -6.91 -0.63
CA THR A 124 -3.35 -6.70 0.81
C THR A 124 -3.81 -5.26 1.11
N LEU A 125 -3.22 -4.27 0.45
CA LEU A 125 -3.59 -2.86 0.63
C LEU A 125 -5.00 -2.56 0.06
N ILE A 126 -5.38 -3.21 -1.04
CA ILE A 126 -6.69 -3.02 -1.66
C ILE A 126 -7.81 -3.64 -0.81
N GLU A 127 -7.53 -4.74 -0.12
CA GLU A 127 -8.50 -5.40 0.77
C GLU A 127 -8.94 -4.48 1.93
N THR A 128 -8.07 -3.58 2.39
CA THR A 128 -8.37 -2.56 3.42
C THR A 128 -9.55 -1.65 3.03
N PHE A 129 -9.75 -1.39 1.73
CA PHE A 129 -10.83 -0.55 1.21
C PHE A 129 -12.00 -1.32 0.61
N HIS A 130 -12.35 -2.47 1.18
CA HIS A 130 -13.46 -3.31 0.72
C HIS A 130 -13.36 -3.68 -0.77
N ASN A 131 -12.15 -3.79 -1.32
CA ASN A 131 -11.89 -4.07 -2.73
C ASN A 131 -12.33 -2.99 -3.72
N LYS A 132 -12.47 -1.72 -3.29
CA LYS A 132 -12.47 -0.61 -4.26
C LYS A 132 -11.10 -0.60 -4.93
N ILE A 133 -11.10 -0.75 -6.25
CA ILE A 133 -9.91 -0.64 -7.09
C ILE A 133 -9.52 0.85 -7.16
N PRO A 134 -8.34 1.25 -6.63
CA PRO A 134 -7.84 2.61 -6.79
C PRO A 134 -7.24 2.83 -8.18
N GLY A 135 -7.09 4.09 -8.58
CA GLY A 135 -6.14 4.43 -9.64
C GLY A 135 -4.71 4.18 -9.17
N MET A 136 -3.83 3.75 -10.07
CA MET A 136 -2.45 3.39 -9.76
C MET A 136 -1.45 4.15 -10.61
N GLU A 137 -0.43 4.70 -9.95
CA GLU A 137 0.72 5.30 -10.62
C GLU A 137 2.01 4.80 -9.98
N PHE A 138 2.81 4.09 -10.76
CA PHE A 138 4.10 3.58 -10.31
C PHE A 138 5.24 4.49 -10.80
N SER A 139 6.03 5.03 -9.87
CA SER A 139 7.15 5.91 -10.18
C SER A 139 8.23 5.80 -9.11
N GLN A 140 9.50 5.69 -9.53
CA GLN A 140 10.66 5.69 -8.61
C GLN A 140 10.54 4.69 -7.45
N ASP A 141 10.05 3.48 -7.74
CA ASP A 141 9.83 2.40 -6.76
C ASP A 141 8.72 2.68 -5.73
N ILE A 142 7.92 3.73 -5.94
CA ILE A 142 6.75 4.09 -5.12
C ILE A 142 5.49 3.77 -5.92
N LEU A 143 4.56 3.02 -5.31
CA LEU A 143 3.22 2.86 -5.87
C LEU A 143 2.24 3.85 -5.23
N SER A 144 1.68 4.74 -6.04
CA SER A 144 0.64 5.67 -5.62
C SER A 144 -0.76 5.12 -5.92
N LEU A 145 -1.64 5.10 -4.93
CA LEU A 145 -3.02 4.63 -4.97
C LEU A 145 -3.98 5.81 -4.79
N PHE A 146 -4.89 6.00 -5.74
CA PHE A 146 -5.85 7.11 -5.77
C PHE A 146 -7.29 6.60 -5.65
N TYR A 147 -7.90 6.78 -4.47
CA TYR A 147 -9.30 6.49 -4.20
C TYR A 147 -10.15 7.74 -4.44
N VAL A 148 -10.34 8.10 -5.71
CA VAL A 148 -11.05 9.31 -6.14
C VAL A 148 -12.28 8.98 -6.98
N HIS A 149 -13.24 9.91 -7.06
CA HIS A 149 -14.45 9.77 -7.87
C HIS A 149 -14.15 9.84 -9.38
N ASP A 150 -13.41 10.88 -9.80
CA ASP A 150 -13.05 11.12 -11.20
C ASP A 150 -11.57 11.49 -11.31
N ARG A 151 -10.77 10.66 -11.99
CA ARG A 151 -9.35 10.95 -12.23
C ARG A 151 -9.13 11.99 -13.33
N PHE A 152 -10.15 12.26 -14.14
CA PHE A 152 -10.05 13.10 -15.33
C PHE A 152 -10.63 14.51 -15.11
N ASP A 153 -11.05 14.84 -13.89
CA ASP A 153 -11.62 16.16 -13.56
C ASP A 153 -10.56 17.25 -13.27
N GLY A 154 -9.28 16.87 -13.25
CA GLY A 154 -8.14 17.74 -12.94
C GLY A 154 -7.86 17.91 -11.44
N GLY A 155 -8.56 17.18 -10.57
CA GLY A 155 -8.27 17.08 -9.13
C GLY A 155 -6.97 16.32 -8.84
N HIS A 156 -6.60 15.38 -9.73
CA HIS A 156 -5.37 14.59 -9.63
C HIS A 156 -4.12 15.43 -9.44
N ASP A 157 -3.94 16.49 -10.25
CA ASP A 157 -2.77 17.37 -10.16
C ASP A 157 -2.67 18.05 -8.78
N LYS A 158 -3.80 18.43 -8.19
CA LYS A 158 -3.83 19.05 -6.85
C LYS A 158 -3.47 18.06 -5.75
N ILE A 159 -3.92 16.81 -5.89
CA ILE A 159 -3.58 15.73 -4.97
C ILE A 159 -2.08 15.46 -5.03
N ALA A 160 -1.52 15.34 -6.24
CA ALA A 160 -0.09 15.17 -6.44
C ALA A 160 0.74 16.32 -5.85
N GLU A 161 0.35 17.57 -6.12
CA GLU A 161 1.00 18.76 -5.54
C GLU A 161 0.97 18.77 -4.00
N LEU A 162 -0.16 18.36 -3.40
CA LEU A 162 -0.32 18.30 -1.95
C LEU A 162 0.51 17.16 -1.34
N MET A 163 0.60 16.02 -2.04
CA MET A 163 1.43 14.88 -1.64
C MET A 163 2.92 15.22 -1.67
N ASP A 164 3.36 15.95 -2.70
CA ASP A 164 4.74 16.43 -2.77
C ASP A 164 5.03 17.47 -1.69
N TRP A 165 4.08 18.37 -1.41
CA TRP A 165 4.19 19.33 -0.32
C TRP A 165 4.32 18.63 1.05
N MET A 166 3.47 17.64 1.33
CA MET A 166 3.50 16.85 2.57
C MET A 166 4.86 16.16 2.79
N ASN A 167 5.52 15.73 1.72
CA ASN A 167 6.82 15.05 1.78
C ASN A 167 8.02 16.02 1.69
N SER A 168 7.78 17.34 1.62
CA SER A 168 8.82 18.36 1.53
C SER A 168 9.16 18.94 2.91
N ASP A 169 10.25 19.72 3.01
CA ASP A 169 10.50 20.52 4.21
C ASP A 169 9.51 21.69 4.29
N HIS A 170 8.58 21.62 5.23
CA HIS A 170 7.55 22.63 5.44
C HIS A 170 7.25 22.84 6.93
N GLU A 171 6.58 23.95 7.25
CA GLU A 171 6.10 24.21 8.61
C GLU A 171 4.84 23.39 8.87
N ASP A 172 4.84 22.61 9.95
CA ASP A 172 3.68 21.84 10.42
C ASP A 172 2.48 22.76 10.66
N ASP A 173 1.40 22.53 9.91
CA ASP A 173 0.16 23.29 10.01
C ASP A 173 -0.84 22.69 11.02
N GLY A 174 -0.45 21.62 11.73
CA GLY A 174 -1.25 20.88 12.71
C GLY A 174 -2.11 19.76 12.11
N PHE A 175 -2.05 19.57 10.79
CA PHE A 175 -2.81 18.54 10.06
C PHE A 175 -1.96 17.35 9.60
N GLU A 176 -0.73 17.21 10.13
CA GLU A 176 0.13 16.04 9.98
C GLU A 176 0.19 15.14 11.23
N THR A 177 0.25 13.83 11.04
CA THR A 177 0.49 12.83 12.09
C THR A 177 1.43 11.77 11.51
N ALA A 178 2.50 11.46 12.24
CA ALA A 178 3.44 10.42 11.87
C ALA A 178 3.55 9.41 13.01
N GLY A 179 3.73 8.13 12.67
CA GLY A 179 3.81 7.04 13.63
C GLY A 179 4.60 5.86 13.07
N TYR A 180 5.12 5.07 14.00
CA TYR A 180 5.74 3.77 13.75
C TYR A 180 4.96 2.73 14.54
N TYR A 181 4.55 1.64 13.90
CA TYR A 181 3.83 0.55 14.56
C TYR A 181 4.82 -0.57 14.93
N GLU A 182 5.03 -0.72 16.25
CA GLU A 182 5.93 -1.73 16.81
C GLU A 182 5.36 -3.14 16.63
N SER A 183 6.24 -4.10 16.32
CA SER A 183 5.89 -5.52 16.25
C SER A 183 5.22 -5.99 17.54
N ILE A 184 3.99 -6.51 17.43
CA ILE A 184 3.37 -7.31 18.50
C ILE A 184 3.83 -8.78 18.49
N TYR A 185 4.57 -9.18 17.45
CA TYR A 185 5.28 -10.46 17.43
C TYR A 185 6.61 -10.25 18.15
N GLU A 186 6.70 -10.69 19.40
CA GLU A 186 7.98 -10.97 20.03
C GLU A 186 8.71 -11.93 19.07
N GLU A 187 9.77 -11.44 18.41
CA GLU A 187 10.72 -12.31 17.74
C GLU A 187 11.13 -13.36 18.80
N PRO A 188 11.01 -14.67 18.52
CA PRO A 188 11.63 -15.64 19.40
C PRO A 188 13.10 -15.24 19.46
N ASP A 189 13.60 -14.92 20.67
CA ASP A 189 15.01 -14.62 20.90
C ASP A 189 15.84 -15.59 20.06
N ASP A 190 16.40 -15.09 18.95
CA ASP A 190 17.50 -15.72 18.24
C ASP A 190 18.73 -15.53 19.14
N GLU A 191 18.67 -16.07 20.37
CA GLU A 191 19.85 -16.37 21.14
C GLU A 191 20.60 -17.41 20.31
N GLU A 192 21.54 -16.88 19.52
CA GLU A 192 22.63 -17.61 18.86
C GLU A 192 23.05 -18.77 19.78
N PHE A 193 22.62 -19.98 19.41
CA PHE A 193 23.18 -21.21 19.94
C PHE A 193 24.62 -21.24 19.46
N PHE A 194 25.50 -20.56 20.20
CA PHE A 194 26.93 -20.63 19.97
C PHE A 194 27.33 -22.11 20.08
N ASP A 195 27.72 -22.66 18.92
CA ASP A 195 28.51 -23.87 18.80
C ASP A 195 29.77 -23.72 19.66
N ASP A 196 29.75 -24.24 20.89
CA ASP A 196 30.96 -24.55 21.63
C ASP A 196 31.49 -25.92 21.15
N GLU A 197 32.01 -25.94 19.92
CA GLU A 197 33.08 -26.90 19.56
C GLU A 197 34.43 -26.19 19.70
N ASP A 198 35.16 -26.52 20.78
CA ASP A 198 36.64 -26.60 20.83
C ASP A 198 36.99 -27.24 22.20
N PHE A 199 37.21 -28.55 22.28
CA PHE A 199 38.50 -29.22 22.07
C PHE A 199 39.63 -28.60 22.91
N ASP A 200 39.96 -29.24 24.03
CA ASP A 200 41.32 -29.21 24.57
C ASP A 200 41.75 -30.59 25.10
N ASP A 201 42.92 -30.98 24.62
CA ASP A 201 43.67 -32.23 24.77
C ASP A 201 43.98 -32.62 26.23
N TYR A 202 44.05 -33.93 26.45
CA TYR A 202 44.95 -34.71 27.33
C TYR A 202 45.50 -34.04 28.61
N ASP A 203 45.24 -34.69 29.76
CA ASP A 203 46.35 -35.08 30.63
C ASP A 203 46.10 -36.48 31.23
N ASP A 204 47.05 -37.35 30.90
CA ASP A 204 47.33 -38.70 31.41
C ASP A 204 47.76 -38.57 32.88
N GLU A 205 47.27 -39.39 33.82
CA GLU A 205 48.08 -39.99 34.90
C GLU A 205 47.33 -41.17 35.55
N ASP A 206 47.68 -42.36 35.05
CA ASP A 206 48.08 -43.56 35.78
C ASP A 206 47.17 -44.26 36.83
N TYR A 207 46.75 -45.47 36.41
CA TYR A 207 46.77 -46.78 37.09
C TYR A 207 46.56 -46.91 38.61
N GLU A 208 45.60 -47.76 39.01
CA GLU A 208 45.93 -49.03 39.67
C GLU A 208 44.79 -50.08 39.58
N PHE A 209 45.21 -51.33 39.45
CA PHE A 209 44.46 -52.54 39.16
C PHE A 209 44.24 -53.31 40.47
N GLU A 210 43.01 -53.67 40.83
CA GLU A 210 42.76 -54.76 41.78
C GLU A 210 41.59 -55.64 41.29
N ASP A 211 41.96 -56.87 40.91
CA ASP A 211 41.10 -58.04 40.87
C ASP A 211 40.44 -58.27 42.23
N ASP A 212 39.14 -58.61 42.27
CA ASP A 212 38.70 -59.62 43.23
C ASP A 212 37.49 -60.39 42.68
N GLU A 213 37.77 -61.62 42.24
CA GLU A 213 36.79 -62.69 42.16
C GLU A 213 36.44 -63.13 43.59
N THR A 214 35.18 -63.04 43.99
CA THR A 214 34.66 -63.95 45.03
C THR A 214 33.31 -64.52 44.63
N GLU A 215 33.33 -65.84 44.43
CA GLU A 215 32.20 -66.76 44.39
C GLU A 215 31.35 -66.68 45.67
N GLU A 216 30.02 -66.67 45.53
CA GLU A 216 29.11 -67.67 46.13
C GLU A 216 27.71 -67.63 45.48
#